data_AF-B6YVM0-F1
#
_entry.id   AF-B6YVM0-F1
#
_cell.length_a   1.000
_cell.length_b   1.000
_cell.length_c   1.000
_cell.angle_alpha   90.00
_cell.angle_beta   90.00
_cell.angle_gamma   90.00
#
_symmetry.space_group_name_H-M   'P 1'
#
loop_
_entity.id
_entity.type
_entity.pdbx_description
1 polymer ?
#
loop_
_entity_poly.entity_id
_entity_poly.type
_entity_poly.pdbx_seq_one_letter_code
_entity_poly.pdbx_strand_id
1 'polypeptide(L)'
;MRSPRISIIILNWNGWRDTIECLESLYRITYPNYDVIVVDNASQDDSIEKIKEYAEGKIEVNLKFFKYNPNNKPIKVFEVSEDEARQGKFNRPLYEKFDVDRRMILIKKQGQLWICWWEQCWNKVCFKCFGSRIRVTFKQ
;
A
#
# COMPACT_ATOMS: atom_id res chain seq x y z
N MET A 1 -14.21 -3.14 -22.90
CA MET A 1 -13.91 -4.31 -22.05
C MET A 1 -13.57 -3.82 -20.65
N ARG A 2 -14.07 -4.44 -19.58
CA ARG A 2 -13.70 -4.07 -18.21
C ARG A 2 -12.32 -4.67 -17.91
N SER A 3 -11.32 -3.84 -17.66
CA SER A 3 -9.99 -4.32 -17.25
C SER A 3 -10.09 -5.04 -15.89
N PRO A 4 -9.42 -6.20 -15.69
CA PRO A 4 -9.44 -6.90 -14.41
C PRO A 4 -8.89 -6.00 -13.28
N ARG A 5 -9.42 -6.17 -12.07
CA ARG A 5 -8.91 -5.40 -10.93
C ARG A 5 -7.62 -6.02 -10.42
N ILE A 6 -6.56 -5.23 -10.35
CA ILE A 6 -5.25 -5.65 -9.84
C ILE A 6 -5.04 -5.03 -8.46
N SER A 7 -4.36 -5.71 -7.55
CA SER A 7 -3.86 -5.06 -6.35
C SER A 7 -2.39 -5.31 -6.17
N ILE A 8 -1.70 -4.22 -5.91
CA ILE A 8 -0.26 -4.12 -5.77
C ILE A 8 0.00 -3.92 -4.30
N ILE A 9 0.77 -4.83 -3.72
CA ILE A 9 1.01 -4.90 -2.28
C ILE A 9 2.48 -4.69 -2.05
N ILE A 10 2.80 -3.65 -1.29
CA ILE A 10 4.15 -3.22 -0.99
C ILE A 10 4.39 -3.44 0.50
N LEU A 11 5.36 -4.28 0.82
CA LEU A 11 5.80 -4.47 2.20
C LEU A 11 6.86 -3.42 2.51
N ASN A 12 6.64 -2.64 3.57
CA ASN A 12 7.60 -1.66 4.08
C ASN A 12 8.15 -2.12 5.43
N TRP A 13 9.48 -2.03 5.60
CA TRP A 13 10.15 -2.21 6.89
C TRP A 13 11.46 -1.40 6.93
N ASN A 14 11.49 -0.32 7.71
CA ASN A 14 12.65 0.59 7.86
C ASN A 14 13.27 1.05 6.51
N GLY A 15 12.42 1.22 5.48
CA GLY A 15 12.84 1.35 4.08
C GLY A 15 11.96 2.34 3.29
N TRP A 16 11.51 3.41 3.93
CA TRP A 16 10.55 4.34 3.32
C TRP A 16 11.06 5.00 2.03
N ARG A 17 12.37 5.15 1.87
CA ARG A 17 12.98 5.72 0.64
C ARG A 17 12.65 4.85 -0.57
N ASP A 18 12.95 3.55 -0.48
CA ASP A 18 12.66 2.59 -1.55
C ASP A 18 11.15 2.46 -1.78
N THR A 19 10.35 2.50 -0.71
CA THR A 19 8.88 2.48 -0.82
C THR A 19 8.36 3.70 -1.57
N ILE A 20 8.85 4.89 -1.28
CA ILE A 20 8.45 6.12 -1.96
C ILE A 20 8.89 6.10 -3.44
N GLU A 21 10.11 5.65 -3.73
CA GLU A 21 10.60 5.49 -5.11
C GLU A 21 9.73 4.49 -5.91
N CYS A 22 9.36 3.37 -5.28
CA CYS A 22 8.47 2.38 -5.86
C CYS A 22 7.08 2.99 -6.11
N LEU A 23 6.50 3.70 -5.14
CA LEU A 23 5.21 4.37 -5.29
C LEU A 23 5.23 5.38 -6.43
N GLU A 24 6.30 6.18 -6.55
CA GLU A 24 6.45 7.17 -7.63
C GLU A 24 6.44 6.48 -9.01
N SER A 25 7.16 5.37 -9.15
CA SER A 25 7.13 4.57 -10.38
C SER A 25 5.76 3.94 -10.62
N LEU A 26 5.11 3.41 -9.58
CA LEU A 26 3.81 2.73 -9.69
C LEU A 26 2.70 3.68 -10.12
N TYR A 27 2.71 4.93 -9.65
CA TYR A 27 1.70 5.91 -10.05
C TYR A 27 1.85 6.47 -11.46
N ARG A 28 2.88 6.05 -12.20
CA ARG A 28 3.09 6.39 -13.60
C ARG A 28 2.51 5.36 -14.57
N ILE A 29 2.04 4.21 -14.08
CA ILE A 29 1.47 3.18 -14.94
C ILE A 29 0.13 3.64 -15.52
N THR A 30 -0.16 3.23 -16.76
CA THR A 30 -1.40 3.61 -17.47
C THR A 30 -2.55 2.62 -17.26
N TYR A 31 -2.36 1.61 -16.40
CA TYR A 31 -3.37 0.60 -16.17
C TYR A 31 -4.55 1.19 -15.38
N PRO A 32 -5.81 1.06 -15.83
CA PRO A 32 -6.90 1.88 -15.27
C PRO A 32 -7.58 1.28 -14.03
N ASN A 33 -7.22 0.08 -13.59
CA ASN A 33 -7.97 -0.63 -12.55
C ASN A 33 -7.05 -1.36 -11.55
N TYR A 34 -6.26 -0.59 -10.80
CA TYR A 34 -5.42 -1.13 -9.74
C TYR A 34 -5.67 -0.44 -8.39
N ASP A 35 -5.29 -1.13 -7.33
CA ASP A 35 -5.23 -0.60 -5.97
C ASP A 35 -3.82 -0.76 -5.42
N VAL A 36 -3.34 0.26 -4.70
CA VAL A 36 -2.04 0.24 -4.02
C VAL A 36 -2.27 0.04 -2.53
N ILE A 37 -1.64 -0.98 -1.96
CA ILE A 37 -1.71 -1.33 -0.55
C ILE A 37 -0.27 -1.37 -0.01
N VAL A 38 0.04 -0.46 0.91
CA VAL A 38 1.30 -0.46 1.64
C VAL A 38 1.07 -1.10 3.00
N VAL A 39 1.86 -2.10 3.33
CA VAL A 39 1.81 -2.81 4.61
C VAL A 39 3.09 -2.52 5.37
N ASP A 40 2.98 -1.76 6.46
CA ASP A 40 4.10 -1.47 7.34
C ASP A 40 4.27 -2.59 8.37
N ASN A 41 5.44 -3.23 8.38
CA ASN A 41 5.75 -4.35 9.28
C ASN A 41 6.41 -3.87 10.59
N ALA A 42 5.73 -2.99 11.31
CA ALA A 42 6.22 -2.42 12.57
C ALA A 42 7.61 -1.80 12.40
N SER A 43 7.74 -0.90 11.42
CA SER A 43 8.95 -0.10 11.28
C SER A 43 9.21 0.68 12.57
N GLN A 44 10.48 0.79 12.94
CA GLN A 44 10.91 1.52 14.15
C GLN A 44 11.36 2.95 13.84
N ASP A 45 11.36 3.33 12.56
CA ASP A 45 11.71 4.65 12.07
C ASP A 45 10.45 5.47 11.71
N ASP A 46 10.68 6.65 11.13
CA ASP A 46 9.62 7.57 10.68
C ASP A 46 8.98 7.13 9.34
N SER A 47 9.03 5.83 8.98
CA SER A 47 8.62 5.37 7.65
C SER A 47 7.19 5.78 7.28
N ILE A 48 6.26 5.64 8.23
CA ILE A 48 4.85 5.93 8.02
C ILE A 48 4.64 7.43 7.76
N GLU A 49 5.20 8.28 8.61
CA GLU A 49 5.21 9.73 8.45
C GLU A 49 5.82 10.13 7.11
N LYS A 50 6.95 9.55 6.71
CA LYS A 50 7.60 9.85 5.43
C LYS A 50 6.75 9.45 4.22
N ILE A 51 6.10 8.29 4.26
CA ILE A 51 5.17 7.86 3.20
C ILE A 51 3.97 8.81 3.10
N LYS A 52 3.45 9.30 4.24
CA LYS A 52 2.38 10.31 4.27
C LYS A 52 2.84 11.67 3.73
N GLU A 53 4.02 12.13 4.12
CA GLU A 53 4.61 13.37 3.61
C GLU A 53 4.79 13.31 2.07
N TYR A 54 5.22 12.17 1.53
CA TYR A 54 5.26 11.95 0.08
C TYR A 54 3.87 11.96 -0.56
N ALA A 55 2.88 11.34 0.07
CA ALA A 55 1.51 11.34 -0.41
C ALA A 55 0.94 12.77 -0.47
N GLU A 56 1.30 13.62 0.49
CA GLU A 56 0.94 15.05 0.54
C GLU A 56 1.74 15.91 -0.46
N GLY A 57 2.79 15.37 -1.06
CA GLY A 57 3.66 16.08 -1.99
C GLY A 57 4.75 16.92 -1.32
N LYS A 58 5.05 16.69 -0.04
CA LYS A 58 6.10 17.39 0.72
C LYS A 58 7.50 16.82 0.45
N ILE A 59 7.58 15.59 -0.04
CA ILE A 59 8.84 14.93 -0.40
C ILE A 59 8.91 14.80 -1.91
N GLU A 60 9.93 15.43 -2.49
CA GLU A 60 10.31 15.22 -3.88
C GLU A 60 11.26 14.04 -4.00
N VAL A 61 11.00 13.17 -4.98
CA VAL A 61 11.82 11.99 -5.24
C VAL A 61 12.73 12.29 -6.42
N ASN A 62 14.04 12.22 -6.21
CA ASN A 62 15.02 12.38 -7.29
C ASN A 62 15.51 11.02 -7.76
N LEU A 63 14.89 10.50 -8.84
CA LEU A 63 15.30 9.26 -9.48
C LEU A 63 16.13 9.55 -10.72
N LYS A 64 17.16 8.72 -10.96
CA LYS A 64 17.99 8.80 -12.18
C LYS A 64 17.17 8.64 -13.46
N PHE A 65 16.09 7.86 -13.41
CA PHE A 65 15.32 7.45 -14.58
C PHE A 65 14.08 8.31 -14.83
N PHE A 66 13.54 8.96 -13.79
CA PHE A 66 12.24 9.62 -13.85
C PHE A 66 12.20 10.84 -12.94
N LYS A 67 11.63 11.95 -13.42
CA LYS A 67 11.44 13.16 -12.60
C LYS A 67 10.25 12.98 -11.64
N TYR A 68 10.28 13.65 -10.50
CA TYR A 68 9.13 13.72 -9.60
C TYR A 68 7.85 14.22 -10.31
N ASN A 69 6.71 13.57 -10.08
CA ASN A 69 5.41 13.97 -10.60
C ASN A 69 4.55 14.66 -9.52
N PRO A 70 4.37 16.00 -9.58
CA PRO A 70 3.51 16.70 -8.63
C PRO A 70 2.00 16.56 -8.95
N ASN A 71 1.62 16.11 -10.15
CA ASN A 71 0.24 16.21 -10.64
C ASN A 71 -0.75 15.24 -9.99
N ASN A 72 -0.26 14.13 -9.42
CA ASN A 72 -1.08 13.14 -8.72
C ASN A 72 -1.15 13.39 -7.20
N LYS A 73 -0.55 14.47 -6.72
CA LYS A 73 -0.60 14.86 -5.30
C LYS A 73 -1.78 15.82 -5.05
N PRO A 74 -2.45 15.75 -3.89
CA PRO A 74 -2.23 14.79 -2.82
C PRO A 74 -2.84 13.41 -3.11
N ILE A 75 -2.12 12.35 -2.73
CA ILE A 75 -2.64 10.99 -2.73
C ILE A 75 -3.38 10.75 -1.41
N LYS A 76 -4.64 10.33 -1.49
CA LYS A 76 -5.42 10.02 -0.30
C LYS A 76 -4.94 8.72 0.32
N VAL A 77 -4.38 8.83 1.53
CA VAL A 77 -4.00 7.68 2.36
C VAL A 77 -5.20 7.22 3.18
N PHE A 78 -5.58 5.95 3.04
CA PHE A 78 -6.58 5.29 3.87
C PHE A 78 -5.88 4.39 4.87
N GLU A 79 -5.80 4.85 6.11
CA GLU A 79 -5.22 4.08 7.20
C GLU A 79 -6.19 3.00 7.67
N VAL A 80 -5.69 1.78 7.76
CA VAL A 80 -6.46 0.62 8.22
C VAL A 80 -5.61 -0.10 9.26
N SER A 81 -6.17 -0.32 10.44
CA SER A 81 -5.50 -1.14 11.46
C SER A 81 -5.51 -2.63 11.05
N GLU A 82 -4.59 -3.40 11.62
CA GLU A 82 -4.57 -4.85 11.42
C GLU A 82 -5.92 -5.52 11.76
N ASP A 83 -6.57 -5.09 12.83
CA ASP A 83 -7.86 -5.62 13.26
C ASP A 83 -8.98 -5.28 12.28
N GLU A 84 -9.02 -4.05 11.78
CA GLU A 84 -9.97 -3.65 10.74
C GLU A 84 -9.76 -4.43 9.45
N ALA A 85 -8.50 -4.63 9.04
CA ALA A 85 -8.15 -5.42 7.87
C ALA A 85 -8.59 -6.89 8.03
N ARG A 86 -8.36 -7.50 9.20
CA ARG A 86 -8.79 -8.86 9.53
C ARG A 86 -10.31 -9.02 9.54
N GLN A 87 -11.02 -8.01 10.05
CA GLN A 87 -12.49 -8.00 10.10
C GLN A 87 -13.11 -7.60 8.75
N GLY A 88 -12.31 -7.21 7.76
CA GLY A 88 -12.79 -6.70 6.47
C GLY A 88 -13.54 -5.37 6.59
N LYS A 89 -13.30 -4.62 7.67
CA LYS A 89 -13.87 -3.29 7.91
C LYS A 89 -13.07 -2.26 7.11
N PHE A 90 -13.51 -2.01 5.88
CA PHE A 90 -12.92 -1.00 5.02
C PHE A 90 -14.01 -0.29 4.22
N ASN A 91 -14.01 1.05 4.24
CA ASN A 91 -14.97 1.85 3.49
C ASN A 91 -14.60 1.90 2.00
N ARG A 92 -14.86 0.79 1.31
CA ARG A 92 -14.63 0.65 -0.12
C ARG A 92 -15.40 1.68 -0.98
N PRO A 93 -16.68 2.00 -0.68
CA PRO A 93 -17.38 3.06 -1.42
C PRO A 93 -16.70 4.42 -1.33
N LEU A 94 -16.09 4.76 -0.18
CA LEU A 94 -15.32 6.00 -0.04
C LEU A 94 -14.00 5.92 -0.82
N TYR A 95 -13.31 4.79 -0.74
CA TYR A 95 -12.05 4.56 -1.46
C TYR A 95 -12.21 4.67 -2.99
N GLU A 96 -13.30 4.10 -3.52
CA GLU A 96 -13.55 4.09 -4.97
C GLU A 96 -13.96 5.45 -5.56
N LYS A 97 -14.23 6.46 -4.72
CA LYS A 97 -14.49 7.85 -5.19
C LYS A 97 -13.23 8.58 -5.66
N PHE A 98 -12.05 8.10 -5.27
CA PHE A 98 -10.78 8.71 -5.66
C PHE A 98 -10.23 8.03 -6.91
N ASP A 99 -9.51 8.79 -7.73
CA ASP A 99 -8.81 8.26 -8.90
C ASP A 99 -7.74 7.24 -8.49
N VAL A 100 -7.45 6.29 -9.38
CA VAL A 100 -6.52 5.18 -9.11
C VAL A 100 -5.12 5.66 -8.75
N ASP A 101 -4.71 6.81 -9.31
CA ASP A 101 -3.42 7.44 -9.08
C ASP A 101 -3.38 8.38 -7.87
N ARG A 102 -4.52 8.58 -7.21
CA ARG A 102 -4.72 9.52 -6.09
C ARG A 102 -5.23 8.84 -4.82
N ARG A 103 -5.09 7.51 -4.73
CA ARG A 103 -5.48 6.74 -3.54
C ARG A 103 -4.47 5.65 -3.18
N MET A 104 -4.27 5.42 -1.90
CA MET A 104 -3.54 4.27 -1.37
C MET A 104 -4.16 3.78 -0.06
N ILE A 105 -3.99 2.50 0.24
CA ILE A 105 -4.31 1.93 1.54
C ILE A 105 -3.00 1.75 2.31
N LEU A 106 -2.94 2.21 3.55
CA LEU A 106 -1.81 2.01 4.44
C LEU A 106 -2.25 1.16 5.62
N ILE A 107 -1.67 -0.04 5.74
CA ILE A 107 -1.92 -0.94 6.86
C ILE A 107 -0.76 -0.81 7.84
N LYS A 108 -1.05 -0.30 9.04
CA LYS A 108 -0.07 -0.22 10.14
C LYS A 108 -0.23 -1.42 11.06
N LYS A 109 0.86 -2.17 11.25
CA LYS A 109 0.92 -3.24 12.24
C LYS A 109 1.24 -2.68 13.63
N GLN A 110 0.60 -3.23 14.66
CA GLN A 110 0.98 -2.98 16.05
C GLN A 110 1.83 -4.17 16.56
N GLY A 111 3.14 -3.99 16.70
CA GLY A 111 4.01 -4.93 17.42
C GLY A 111 5.03 -5.72 16.60
N GLN A 112 6.16 -5.99 17.26
CA GLN A 112 7.37 -6.62 16.72
C GLN A 112 7.30 -8.14 16.86
N LEU A 113 6.41 -8.80 16.12
CA LEU A 113 6.29 -10.27 16.24
C LEU A 113 5.97 -10.98 14.94
N TRP A 114 6.71 -10.72 13.85
CA TRP A 114 6.63 -11.58 12.66
C TRP A 114 7.97 -11.97 12.00
N ILE A 115 9.12 -11.49 12.47
CA ILE A 115 10.41 -11.79 11.78
C ILE A 115 11.46 -12.55 12.63
N CYS A 116 11.11 -13.07 13.81
CA CYS A 116 11.98 -14.06 14.46
C CYS A 116 11.83 -15.51 13.95
N TRP A 117 11.09 -15.79 12.86
CA TRP A 117 11.05 -17.13 12.26
C TRP A 117 11.01 -17.07 10.72
N TRP A 118 12.20 -17.10 10.13
CA TRP A 118 12.47 -16.94 8.68
C TRP A 118 12.07 -18.15 7.80
N GLU A 119 11.48 -19.23 8.33
CA GLU A 119 11.15 -20.44 7.53
C GLU A 119 9.65 -20.74 7.26
N GLN A 120 8.69 -19.89 7.64
CA GLN A 120 7.25 -20.22 7.46
C GLN A 120 6.37 -19.18 6.75
N CYS A 121 6.91 -18.05 6.28
CA CYS A 121 6.08 -16.93 5.85
C CYS A 121 5.58 -16.97 4.40
N TRP A 122 6.02 -17.91 3.55
CA TRP A 122 5.46 -18.02 2.20
C TRP A 122 4.02 -18.58 2.15
N ASN A 123 3.48 -19.07 3.29
CA ASN A 123 2.16 -19.74 3.33
C ASN A 123 1.09 -19.08 4.24
N LYS A 124 1.34 -17.93 4.87
CA LYS A 124 0.40 -17.37 5.89
C LYS A 124 -0.35 -16.09 5.54
N VAL A 125 -0.06 -15.44 4.42
CA VAL A 125 -0.94 -14.41 3.83
C VAL A 125 -1.47 -14.94 2.51
N CYS A 126 -2.71 -15.40 2.51
CA CYS A 126 -3.38 -15.83 1.28
C CYS A 126 -4.34 -14.72 0.86
N PHE A 127 -3.97 -13.97 -0.18
CA PHE A 127 -4.91 -13.08 -0.88
C PHE A 127 -5.83 -13.96 -1.72
N LYS A 128 -6.94 -14.41 -1.13
CA LYS A 128 -7.97 -15.12 -1.88
C LYS A 128 -8.80 -14.11 -2.66
N CYS A 129 -8.55 -14.02 -3.97
CA CYS A 129 -9.44 -13.34 -4.90
C CYS A 129 -10.71 -14.19 -5.10
N PHE A 130 -11.81 -13.80 -4.45
CA PHE A 130 -13.14 -14.31 -4.76
C PHE A 130 -13.88 -13.22 -5.54
N GLY A 131 -13.83 -13.30 -6.88
CA GLY A 131 -14.38 -12.28 -7.77
C GLY A 131 -13.66 -10.93 -7.61
N SER A 132 -14.40 -9.82 -7.69
CA SER A 132 -13.87 -8.45 -7.57
C SER A 132 -13.57 -8.00 -6.14
N ARG A 133 -13.49 -8.91 -5.16
CA ARG A 133 -13.10 -8.64 -3.77
C ARG A 133 -11.78 -9.31 -3.45
N ILE A 134 -10.87 -8.52 -2.90
CA ILE A 134 -9.66 -9.02 -2.25
C ILE A 134 -9.98 -9.17 -0.78
N ARG A 135 -9.84 -10.41 -0.31
CA ARG A 135 -9.94 -10.76 1.11
C ARG A 135 -8.53 -11.07 1.57
N VAL A 136 -8.02 -10.26 2.50
CA VAL A 136 -6.79 -10.60 3.23
C VAL A 136 -7.20 -11.63 4.28
N THR A 137 -6.96 -12.90 4.00
CA THR A 137 -7.21 -13.97 4.96
C THR A 137 -5.89 -14.47 5.52
N PHE A 138 -5.69 -14.25 6.81
CA PHE A 138 -4.66 -14.93 7.59
C PHE A 138 -5.17 -16.34 7.88
N LYS A 139 -4.48 -17.36 7.38
CA LYS A 139 -4.73 -18.73 7.84
C LYS A 139 -4.20 -18.82 9.27
N GLN A 140 -5.10 -19.15 10.21
CA GLN A 140 -4.71 -19.63 11.54
C GLN A 140 -3.85 -20.89 11.38
#